data_AF-A0A6N7GMW6-F1
#
_entry.id   AF-A0A6N7GMW6-F1
#
_cell.length_a   1.000
_cell.length_b   1.000
_cell.length_c   1.000
_cell.angle_alpha   90.00
_cell.angle_beta   90.00
_cell.angle_gamma   90.00
#
_symmetry.space_group_name_H-M   'P 1'
#
loop_
_entity.id
_entity.type
_entity.pdbx_description
1 polymer ?
#
loop_
_entity_poly.entity_id
_entity_poly.type
_entity_poly.pdbx_seq_one_letter_code
_entity_poly.pdbx_strand_id
1 'polypeptide(L)'
;MLAGQLALTIAAIFTGAAAYISLCEQPARLQLDDRALLTEWKPSYKHGFAMQAPLALLGGILGFAGWWQTGDWRWLAGAIVIISAWPYTILVIKPTNDRLMATEPADAGAQVRALIEKWGWLHAVRTAIGVLTTVLFLWALLRA
;
A
#
# COMPACT_ATOMS: atom_id res chain seq x y z
N MET A 1 22.91 11.80 0.20
CA MET A 1 23.01 11.02 -1.06
C MET A 1 21.71 11.12 -1.85
N LEU A 2 21.79 11.23 -3.19
CA LEU A 2 20.61 11.36 -4.05
C LEU A 2 19.66 10.15 -3.93
N ALA A 3 20.22 8.93 -3.95
CA ALA A 3 19.42 7.70 -3.85
C ALA A 3 18.56 7.66 -2.57
N GLY A 4 19.13 8.03 -1.43
CA GLY A 4 18.41 8.09 -0.16
C GLY A 4 17.30 9.15 -0.12
N GLN A 5 17.53 10.33 -0.70
CA GLN A 5 16.50 11.37 -0.81
C GLN A 5 15.34 10.90 -1.70
N LEU A 6 15.64 10.28 -2.83
CA LEU A 6 14.62 9.71 -3.72
C LEU A 6 13.88 8.54 -3.05
N ALA A 7 14.59 7.68 -2.29
CA ALA A 7 13.97 6.59 -1.54
C ALA A 7 12.94 7.12 -0.53
N LEU A 8 13.30 8.15 0.25
CA LEU A 8 12.37 8.80 1.18
C LEU A 8 11.17 9.39 0.45
N THR A 9 11.38 10.13 -0.64
CA THR A 9 10.29 10.74 -1.41
C THR A 9 9.32 9.69 -1.95
N ILE A 10 9.83 8.61 -2.54
CA ILE A 10 8.98 7.52 -3.07
C ILE A 10 8.23 6.81 -1.94
N ALA A 11 8.89 6.53 -0.81
CA ALA A 11 8.24 5.94 0.35
C ALA A 11 7.13 6.85 0.92
N ALA A 12 7.36 8.16 0.97
CA ALA A 12 6.37 9.14 1.42
C ALA A 12 5.16 9.19 0.47
N ILE A 13 5.36 9.14 -0.85
CA ILE A 13 4.27 9.09 -1.84
C ILE A 13 3.47 7.79 -1.70
N PHE A 14 4.15 6.64 -1.58
CA PHE A 14 3.49 5.36 -1.31
C PHE A 14 2.64 5.42 -0.05
N THR A 15 3.20 5.98 1.03
CA THR A 15 2.54 6.12 2.33
C THR A 15 1.32 7.04 2.24
N GLY A 16 1.45 8.19 1.59
CA GLY A 16 0.36 9.14 1.38
C GLY A 16 -0.79 8.52 0.60
N ALA A 17 -0.49 7.80 -0.49
CA ALA A 17 -1.50 7.10 -1.28
C ALA A 17 -2.20 6.00 -0.45
N ALA A 18 -1.46 5.21 0.32
CA ALA A 18 -2.04 4.16 1.16
C ALA A 18 -2.89 4.73 2.31
N ALA A 19 -2.41 5.81 2.94
CA ALA A 19 -3.11 6.53 3.99
C ALA A 19 -4.40 7.18 3.47
N TYR A 20 -4.38 7.81 2.30
CA TYR A 20 -5.58 8.36 1.67
C TYR A 20 -6.66 7.29 1.46
N ILE A 21 -6.26 6.11 0.94
CA ILE A 21 -7.21 5.00 0.78
C ILE A 21 -7.80 4.57 2.12
N SER A 22 -6.97 4.50 3.17
CA SER A 22 -7.39 4.01 4.49
C SER A 22 -8.25 5.01 5.26
N LEU A 23 -7.95 6.30 5.16
CA LEU A 23 -8.52 7.36 6.00
C LEU A 23 -9.63 8.15 5.31
N CYS A 24 -9.62 8.20 3.98
CA CYS A 24 -10.57 9.01 3.21
C CYS A 24 -11.45 8.11 2.34
N GLU A 25 -10.83 7.34 1.45
CA GLU A 25 -11.54 6.60 0.41
C GLU A 25 -12.38 5.46 0.98
N GLN A 26 -11.80 4.64 1.86
CA GLN A 26 -12.49 3.50 2.46
C GLN A 26 -13.66 3.94 3.36
N PRO A 27 -13.53 4.93 4.26
CA PRO A 27 -14.67 5.43 5.03
C PRO A 27 -15.77 6.01 4.14
N ALA A 28 -15.43 6.76 3.10
CA ALA A 28 -16.40 7.29 2.14
C ALA A 28 -17.13 6.16 1.39
N ARG A 29 -16.39 5.17 0.90
CA ARG A 29 -16.93 3.97 0.24
C ARG A 29 -17.93 3.23 1.10
N LEU A 30 -17.67 3.08 2.40
CA LEU A 30 -18.55 2.33 3.30
C LEU A 30 -19.91 3.02 3.54
N GLN A 31 -20.05 4.30 3.20
CA GLN A 31 -21.34 5.01 3.26
C GLN A 31 -22.26 4.70 2.08
N LEU A 32 -21.73 4.13 0.99
CA LEU A 32 -22.49 3.76 -0.19
C LEU A 32 -23.31 2.49 0.05
N ASP A 33 -24.37 2.28 -0.74
CA ASP A 33 -25.11 1.01 -0.77
C ASP A 33 -24.25 -0.14 -1.34
N ASP A 34 -24.73 -1.38 -1.16
CA ASP A 34 -23.99 -2.61 -1.49
C ASP A 34 -23.57 -2.72 -2.96
N ARG A 35 -24.35 -2.16 -3.88
CA ARG A 35 -23.99 -2.15 -5.30
C ARG A 35 -23.01 -1.03 -5.61
N ALA A 36 -23.26 0.16 -5.09
CA ALA A 36 -22.42 1.34 -5.34
C ALA A 36 -21.01 1.19 -4.75
N LEU A 37 -20.86 0.66 -3.53
CA LEU A 37 -19.51 0.45 -2.95
C LEU A 37 -18.68 -0.53 -3.77
N LEU A 38 -19.28 -1.62 -4.28
CA LEU A 38 -18.53 -2.59 -5.09
C LEU A 38 -18.19 -1.99 -6.46
N THR A 39 -19.11 -1.23 -7.04
CA THR A 39 -18.93 -0.54 -8.32
C THR A 39 -17.77 0.44 -8.27
N GLU A 40 -17.63 1.19 -7.17
CA GLU A 40 -16.52 2.12 -6.96
C GLU A 40 -15.23 1.39 -6.59
N TRP A 41 -15.30 0.38 -5.71
CA TRP A 41 -14.10 -0.34 -5.24
C TRP A 41 -13.31 -1.01 -6.36
N LYS A 42 -13.98 -1.64 -7.34
CA LYS A 42 -13.32 -2.37 -8.43
C LYS A 42 -12.34 -1.49 -9.24
N PRO A 43 -12.75 -0.36 -9.83
CA PRO A 43 -11.84 0.53 -10.53
C PRO A 43 -10.85 1.20 -9.57
N SER A 44 -11.24 1.61 -8.36
CA SER A 44 -10.29 2.21 -7.42
C SER A 44 -9.14 1.26 -7.10
N TYR A 45 -9.43 0.00 -6.73
CA TYR A 45 -8.42 -1.00 -6.44
C TYR A 45 -7.44 -1.20 -7.60
N LYS A 46 -7.92 -1.24 -8.85
CA LYS A 46 -7.05 -1.42 -10.03
C LYS A 46 -6.07 -0.25 -10.18
N HIS A 47 -6.54 0.99 -10.05
CA HIS A 47 -5.68 2.17 -10.14
C HIS A 47 -4.72 2.28 -8.96
N GLY A 48 -5.22 2.04 -7.73
CA GLY A 48 -4.40 2.03 -6.52
C GLY A 48 -3.30 0.96 -6.56
N PHE A 49 -3.59 -0.23 -7.07
CA PHE A 49 -2.60 -1.28 -7.30
C PHE A 49 -1.55 -0.85 -8.33
N ALA A 50 -1.98 -0.33 -9.49
CA ALA A 50 -1.09 0.12 -10.56
C ALA A 50 -0.17 1.28 -10.13
N MET A 51 -0.63 2.14 -9.20
CA MET A 51 0.20 3.20 -8.62
C MET A 51 1.16 2.68 -7.54
N GLN A 52 0.68 1.89 -6.58
CA GLN A 52 1.49 1.52 -5.41
C GLN A 52 2.52 0.42 -5.70
N ALA A 53 2.26 -0.51 -6.64
CA ALA A 53 3.19 -1.58 -6.93
C ALA A 53 4.55 -1.08 -7.48
N PRO A 54 4.60 -0.15 -8.46
CA PRO A 54 5.85 0.46 -8.91
C PRO A 54 6.54 1.30 -7.83
N LEU A 55 5.78 2.04 -7.01
CA LEU A 55 6.35 2.83 -5.91
C LEU A 55 7.07 1.93 -4.89
N ALA A 56 6.48 0.79 -4.54
CA ALA A 56 7.12 -0.17 -3.64
C ALA A 56 8.43 -0.72 -4.24
N LEU A 57 8.42 -1.08 -5.53
CA LEU A 57 9.60 -1.58 -6.23
C LEU A 57 10.72 -0.52 -6.30
N LEU A 58 10.40 0.69 -6.74
CA LEU A 58 11.37 1.79 -6.85
C LEU A 58 11.92 2.18 -5.49
N GLY A 59 11.06 2.27 -4.45
CA GLY A 59 11.48 2.55 -3.09
C GLY A 59 12.42 1.48 -2.54
N GLY A 60 12.17 0.20 -2.85
CA GLY A 60 13.05 -0.90 -2.51
C GLY A 60 14.41 -0.82 -3.19
N ILE A 61 14.43 -0.57 -4.50
CA ILE A 61 15.69 -0.42 -5.27
C ILE A 61 16.51 0.76 -4.76
N LEU A 62 15.88 1.91 -4.51
CA LEU A 62 16.56 3.11 -4.03
C LEU A 62 17.06 2.96 -2.59
N GLY A 63 16.28 2.31 -1.72
CA GLY A 63 16.71 1.96 -0.37
C GLY A 63 17.91 1.01 -0.38
N PHE A 64 17.88 -0.02 -1.23
CA PHE A 64 19.02 -0.93 -1.40
C PHE A 64 20.27 -0.19 -1.92
N ALA A 65 20.10 0.70 -2.91
CA ALA A 65 21.20 1.54 -3.39
C ALA A 65 21.76 2.45 -2.28
N GLY A 66 20.90 2.99 -1.42
CA GLY A 66 21.31 3.77 -0.26
C GLY A 66 22.15 2.97 0.74
N TRP A 67 21.75 1.72 1.02
CA TRP A 67 22.55 0.80 1.84
C TRP A 67 23.90 0.51 1.19
N TRP A 68 23.92 0.19 -0.10
CA TRP A 68 25.14 -0.10 -0.85
C TRP A 68 26.15 1.06 -0.83
N GLN A 69 25.66 2.31 -0.87
CA GLN A 69 26.49 3.51 -0.87
C GLN A 69 27.06 3.87 0.51
N THR A 70 26.36 3.51 1.59
CA THR A 70 26.66 4.03 2.94
C THR A 70 27.05 2.96 3.96
N GLY A 71 26.71 1.70 3.71
CA GLY A 71 26.79 0.61 4.68
C GLY A 71 25.76 0.69 5.81
N ASP A 72 24.89 1.72 5.83
CA ASP A 72 23.92 1.90 6.89
C ASP A 72 22.72 0.97 6.72
N TRP A 73 22.57 0.03 7.67
CA TRP A 73 21.57 -1.03 7.67
C TRP A 73 20.12 -0.52 7.63
N ARG A 74 19.87 0.72 8.07
CA ARG A 74 18.52 1.30 8.10
C ARG A 74 17.93 1.44 6.70
N TRP A 75 18.77 1.72 5.70
CA TRP A 75 18.38 1.74 4.30
C TRP A 75 17.96 0.36 3.80
N LEU A 76 18.69 -0.68 4.18
CA LEU A 76 18.34 -2.06 3.83
C LEU A 76 17.04 -2.50 4.53
N ALA A 77 16.88 -2.15 5.80
CA ALA A 77 15.65 -2.43 6.55
C ALA A 77 14.43 -1.79 5.88
N GLY A 78 14.50 -0.49 5.52
CA GLY A 78 13.42 0.18 4.81
C GLY A 78 13.11 -0.44 3.43
N ALA A 79 14.15 -0.82 2.68
CA ALA A 79 13.99 -1.50 1.39
C ALA A 79 13.25 -2.84 1.52
N ILE A 80 13.62 -3.64 2.52
CA ILE A 80 12.95 -4.93 2.81
C ILE A 80 11.49 -4.70 3.21
N VAL A 81 11.23 -3.73 4.09
CA VAL A 81 9.88 -3.42 4.58
C VAL A 81 8.96 -2.99 3.42
N ILE A 82 9.37 -2.06 2.56
CA ILE A 82 8.49 -1.61 1.48
C ILE A 82 8.24 -2.70 0.43
N ILE A 83 9.24 -3.52 0.12
CA ILE A 83 9.11 -4.64 -0.81
C ILE A 83 8.17 -5.72 -0.25
N SER A 84 8.09 -5.88 1.08
CA SER A 84 7.18 -6.85 1.71
C SER A 84 5.69 -6.57 1.43
N ALA A 85 5.34 -5.37 0.94
CA ALA A 85 3.99 -5.07 0.47
C ALA A 85 3.52 -6.02 -0.66
N TRP A 86 4.43 -6.52 -1.52
CA TRP A 86 4.10 -7.46 -2.60
C TRP A 86 3.70 -8.85 -2.08
N PRO A 87 4.55 -9.59 -1.33
CA PRO A 87 4.17 -10.89 -0.80
C PRO A 87 2.96 -10.79 0.14
N TYR A 88 2.85 -9.71 0.93
CA TYR A 88 1.66 -9.46 1.73
C TYR A 88 0.40 -9.34 0.87
N THR A 89 0.46 -8.55 -0.22
CA THR A 89 -0.69 -8.39 -1.12
C THR A 89 -1.07 -9.70 -1.79
N ILE A 90 -0.10 -10.47 -2.29
CA ILE A 90 -0.35 -11.72 -3.01
C ILE A 90 -0.91 -12.81 -2.08
N LEU A 91 -0.35 -12.95 -0.88
CA LEU A 91 -0.70 -14.05 0.03
C LEU A 91 -1.93 -13.73 0.90
N VAL A 92 -2.09 -12.47 1.32
CA VAL A 92 -3.09 -12.09 2.33
C VAL A 92 -4.27 -11.34 1.72
N ILE A 93 -4.02 -10.35 0.85
CA ILE A 93 -5.09 -9.49 0.31
C ILE A 93 -5.77 -10.15 -0.90
N LYS A 94 -4.98 -10.74 -1.81
CA LYS A 94 -5.44 -11.26 -3.10
C LYS A 94 -6.65 -12.21 -2.97
N PRO A 95 -6.74 -13.14 -2.01
CA PRO A 95 -7.93 -13.99 -1.86
C PRO A 95 -9.24 -13.20 -1.63
N THR A 96 -9.16 -12.06 -0.92
CA THR A 96 -10.30 -11.16 -0.72
C THR A 96 -10.58 -10.39 -2.01
N ASN A 97 -9.55 -9.89 -2.69
CA ASN A 97 -9.69 -9.16 -3.95
C ASN A 97 -10.31 -10.01 -5.06
N ASP A 98 -9.88 -11.27 -5.18
CA ASP A 98 -10.38 -12.18 -6.22
C ASP A 98 -11.88 -12.43 -6.04
N ARG A 99 -12.34 -12.62 -4.80
CA ARG A 99 -13.77 -12.77 -4.49
C ARG A 99 -14.56 -11.51 -4.84
N LEU A 100 -14.09 -10.34 -4.41
CA LEU A 100 -14.73 -9.05 -4.72
C LEU A 100 -14.77 -8.77 -6.23
N MET A 101 -13.68 -9.09 -6.95
CA MET A 101 -13.61 -8.91 -8.40
C MET A 101 -14.57 -9.83 -9.16
N ALA A 102 -14.77 -11.06 -8.68
CA ALA A 102 -15.64 -12.04 -9.30
C ALA A 102 -17.14 -11.77 -9.07
N THR A 103 -17.52 -11.00 -8.06
CA THR A 103 -18.93 -10.67 -7.80
C THR A 103 -19.42 -9.56 -8.72
N GLU A 104 -20.54 -9.75 -9.42
CA GLU A 104 -21.17 -8.68 -10.19
C GLU A 104 -21.83 -7.65 -9.26
N PRO A 105 -21.77 -6.34 -9.57
CA PRO A 105 -22.38 -5.32 -8.71
C PRO A 105 -23.88 -5.51 -8.45
N ALA A 106 -24.61 -6.15 -9.37
CA ALA A 106 -26.03 -6.46 -9.20
C ALA A 106 -26.28 -7.52 -8.11
N ASP A 107 -25.30 -8.37 -7.83
CA ASP A 107 -25.37 -9.45 -6.83
C ASP A 107 -24.77 -9.03 -5.48
N ALA A 108 -24.39 -7.76 -5.35
CA ALA A 108 -23.76 -7.27 -4.13
C ALA A 108 -24.78 -7.17 -2.99
N GLY A 109 -24.39 -7.66 -1.83
CA GLY A 109 -25.18 -7.65 -0.60
C GLY A 109 -24.29 -7.69 0.65
N ALA A 110 -24.88 -8.05 1.80
CA ALA A 110 -24.19 -8.03 3.09
C ALA A 110 -22.85 -8.81 3.11
N GLN A 111 -22.75 -9.90 2.36
CA GLN A 111 -21.51 -10.68 2.25
C GLN A 111 -20.39 -9.89 1.54
N VAL A 112 -20.72 -9.13 0.48
CA VAL A 112 -19.77 -8.26 -0.21
C VAL A 112 -19.32 -7.12 0.70
N ARG A 113 -20.25 -6.50 1.44
CA ARG A 113 -19.91 -5.47 2.43
C ARG A 113 -18.91 -5.96 3.46
N ALA A 114 -19.14 -7.14 4.04
CA ALA A 114 -18.20 -7.74 5.00
C ALA A 114 -16.81 -7.99 4.38
N LEU A 115 -16.75 -8.37 3.10
CA LEU A 115 -15.47 -8.52 2.38
C LEU A 115 -14.78 -7.16 2.15
N ILE A 116 -15.51 -6.09 1.83
CA ILE A 116 -14.97 -4.74 1.66
C ILE A 116 -14.46 -4.19 3.00
N GLU A 117 -15.18 -4.40 4.10
CA GLU A 117 -14.73 -4.03 5.45
C GLU A 117 -13.44 -4.75 5.82
N LYS A 118 -13.40 -6.08 5.62
CA LYS A 118 -12.18 -6.89 5.79
C LYS A 118 -11.05 -6.35 4.93
N TRP A 119 -11.32 -6.03 3.66
CA TRP A 119 -10.33 -5.49 2.74
C TRP A 119 -9.72 -4.19 3.27
N GLY A 120 -10.54 -3.29 3.82
CA GLY A 120 -10.07 -2.04 4.44
C GLY A 120 -9.05 -2.28 5.55
N TRP A 121 -9.32 -3.23 6.45
CA TRP A 121 -8.38 -3.61 7.51
C TRP A 121 -7.08 -4.22 6.96
N LEU A 122 -7.20 -5.10 5.96
CA LEU A 122 -6.02 -5.68 5.32
C LEU A 122 -5.18 -4.61 4.63
N HIS A 123 -5.81 -3.62 3.99
CA HIS A 123 -5.12 -2.52 3.34
C HIS A 123 -4.43 -1.58 4.35
N ALA A 124 -4.99 -1.37 5.54
CA ALA A 124 -4.37 -0.57 6.58
C ALA A 124 -2.96 -1.07 6.99
N VAL A 125 -2.70 -2.38 6.87
CA VAL A 125 -1.35 -2.94 7.06
C VAL A 125 -0.37 -2.42 6.00
N ARG A 126 -0.81 -2.20 4.75
CA ARG A 126 0.04 -1.57 3.72
C ARG A 126 0.37 -0.13 4.08
N THR A 127 -0.57 0.59 4.68
CA THR A 127 -0.31 1.94 5.21
C THR A 127 0.76 1.89 6.29
N ALA A 128 0.68 0.94 7.24
CA ALA A 128 1.70 0.76 8.27
C ALA A 128 3.08 0.42 7.68
N ILE A 129 3.15 -0.45 6.66
CA ILE A 129 4.38 -0.75 5.91
C ILE A 129 4.99 0.54 5.33
N GLY A 130 4.16 1.38 4.69
CA GLY A 130 4.60 2.66 4.13
C GLY A 130 5.15 3.60 5.21
N VAL A 131 4.40 3.80 6.29
CA VAL A 131 4.80 4.67 7.42
C VAL A 131 6.14 4.20 7.99
N LEU A 132 6.27 2.90 8.28
CA LEU A 132 7.51 2.34 8.84
C LEU A 132 8.69 2.55 7.89
N THR A 133 8.50 2.31 6.58
CA THR A 133 9.53 2.57 5.57
C THR A 133 9.95 4.04 5.57
N THR A 134 8.98 4.97 5.57
CA THR A 134 9.23 6.41 5.55
C THR A 134 10.03 6.84 6.78
N VAL A 135 9.68 6.32 7.96
CA VAL A 135 10.41 6.57 9.21
C VAL A 135 11.84 6.02 9.15
N LEU A 136 12.04 4.81 8.63
CA LEU A 136 13.37 4.21 8.50
C LEU A 136 14.27 5.03 7.57
N PHE A 137 13.78 5.42 6.40
CA PHE A 137 14.55 6.26 5.46
C PHE A 137 14.80 7.67 6.00
N LEU A 138 13.83 8.27 6.68
CA LEU A 138 14.03 9.56 7.34
C LEU A 138 15.09 9.46 8.45
N TRP A 139 15.02 8.42 9.28
CA TRP A 139 15.99 8.21 10.36
C TRP A 139 17.41 7.97 9.83
N ALA A 140 17.52 7.22 8.73
CA ALA A 140 18.79 7.04 8.05
C ALA A 140 19.35 8.37 7.53
N LEU A 141 18.52 9.20 6.87
CA LEU A 141 18.94 10.53 6.37
C LEU A 141 19.37 11.50 7.47
N LEU A 142 18.64 11.54 8.59
CA LEU A 142 18.94 12.47 9.68
C LEU A 142 20.22 12.14 10.45
N ARG A 143 20.78 10.94 10.25
CA ARG A 143 22.02 10.48 10.89
C ARG A 143 22.96 9.84 9.89
N ALA A 144 22.97 10.36 8.66
CA ALA A 144 23.88 10.01 7.58
C ALA A 144 25.02 11.02 7.49
#